data_AF-A0A433PHD2-F1
#
_entry.id   AF-A0A433PHD2-F1
#
_cell.length_a   1.000
_cell.length_b   1.000
_cell.length_c   1.000
_cell.angle_alpha   90.00
_cell.angle_beta   90.00
_cell.angle_gamma   90.00
#
_symmetry.space_group_name_H-M   'P 1'
#
loop_
_entity.id
_entity.type
_entity.pdbx_description
1 polymer ?
#
loop_
_entity_poly.entity_id
_entity_poly.type
_entity_poly.pdbx_seq_one_letter_code
_entity_poly.pdbx_strand_id
1 'polypeptide(L)'
;MRDSLSDAEATQRIRAQIPLGDKARRATYVIDNSGELEETERQVLDLARKIQPDMARWMLEWVGPPLILAAVVGWFLYGLKKGYMGDVMRYVTGA
;
A
#
# COMPACT_ATOMS: atom_id res chain seq x y z
N MET A 1 -29.84 20.29 -14.58
CA MET A 1 -29.20 20.61 -13.29
C MET A 1 -29.63 19.56 -12.28
N ARG A 2 -28.70 18.74 -11.77
CA ARG A 2 -28.98 17.70 -10.76
C ARG A 2 -29.09 18.29 -9.34
N ASP A 3 -28.47 19.45 -9.14
CA ASP A 3 -28.49 20.20 -7.90
C ASP A 3 -29.32 21.47 -8.10
N SER A 4 -30.06 21.89 -7.07
CA SER A 4 -30.91 23.09 -7.03
C SER A 4 -30.11 24.40 -6.91
N LEU A 5 -28.98 24.51 -7.62
CA LEU A 5 -28.09 25.67 -7.57
C LEU A 5 -28.44 26.65 -8.68
N SER A 6 -28.27 27.94 -8.43
CA SER A 6 -28.23 28.93 -9.51
C SER A 6 -26.97 28.75 -10.37
N ASP A 7 -27.02 29.20 -11.62
CA ASP A 7 -25.85 29.18 -12.52
C ASP A 7 -24.65 29.94 -11.95
N ALA A 8 -24.91 31.01 -11.19
CA ALA A 8 -23.88 31.79 -10.51
C ALA A 8 -23.18 30.97 -9.43
N GLU A 9 -23.92 30.24 -8.59
CA GLU A 9 -23.36 29.37 -7.54
C GLU A 9 -22.61 28.19 -8.15
N ALA A 10 -23.13 27.58 -9.21
CA ALA A 10 -22.46 26.51 -9.94
C ALA A 10 -21.12 26.99 -10.53
N THR A 11 -21.12 28.15 -11.16
CA THR A 11 -19.91 28.76 -11.73
C THR A 11 -18.88 29.10 -10.66
N GLN A 12 -19.32 29.65 -9.53
CA GLN A 12 -18.43 29.96 -8.41
C GLN A 12 -17.76 28.70 -7.86
N ARG A 13 -18.50 27.60 -7.72
CA ARG A 13 -17.95 26.31 -7.30
C ARG A 13 -16.95 25.75 -8.31
N ILE A 14 -17.24 25.82 -9.61
CA ILE A 14 -16.32 25.38 -10.67
C ILE A 14 -15.00 26.17 -10.60
N ARG A 15 -15.08 27.49 -10.42
CA ARG A 15 -13.89 28.37 -10.31
C ARG A 15 -13.06 28.14 -9.05
N ALA A 16 -13.68 27.65 -7.97
CA ALA A 16 -12.98 27.32 -6.73
C ALA A 16 -12.23 25.98 -6.79
N GLN A 17 -12.58 25.12 -7.75
CA GLN A 17 -11.85 23.87 -7.98
C GLN A 17 -10.58 24.13 -8.82
N ILE A 18 -9.63 23.19 -8.75
CA ILE A 18 -8.51 23.19 -9.71
C ILE A 18 -9.05 23.00 -11.14
N PRO A 19 -8.40 23.59 -12.17
CA PRO A 19 -8.80 23.40 -13.56
C PRO A 19 -8.86 21.91 -13.93
N LEU A 20 -9.86 21.52 -14.73
CA LEU A 20 -10.07 20.11 -15.10
C LEU A 20 -8.84 19.49 -15.77
N GLY A 21 -8.20 20.24 -16.68
CA GLY A 21 -6.96 19.80 -17.33
C GLY A 21 -5.82 19.57 -16.34
N ASP A 22 -5.72 20.41 -15.32
CA ASP A 22 -4.68 20.29 -14.28
C ASP A 22 -4.94 19.10 -13.37
N LYS A 23 -6.21 18.85 -13.04
CA LYS A 23 -6.65 17.67 -12.31
C LYS A 23 -6.31 16.40 -13.08
N ALA A 24 -6.61 16.36 -14.38
CA ALA A 24 -6.32 15.22 -15.25
C ALA A 24 -4.80 14.97 -15.37
N ARG A 25 -3.99 16.02 -15.52
CA ARG A 25 -2.52 15.90 -15.58
C ARG A 25 -1.89 15.36 -14.29
N ARG A 26 -2.51 15.57 -13.13
CA ARG A 26 -2.02 15.09 -11.84
C ARG A 26 -2.48 13.68 -11.49
N ALA A 27 -3.47 13.15 -12.19
CA ALA A 27 -4.07 11.87 -11.85
C ALA A 27 -3.25 10.70 -12.41
N THR A 28 -3.13 9.62 -11.63
CA THR A 28 -2.55 8.36 -12.12
C THR A 28 -3.44 7.68 -13.15
N TYR A 29 -4.75 7.82 -12.98
CA TYR A 29 -5.77 7.27 -13.88
C TYR A 29 -6.90 8.29 -14.03
N VAL A 30 -7.43 8.40 -15.25
CA VAL A 30 -8.57 9.26 -15.58
C VAL A 30 -9.69 8.38 -16.12
N ILE A 31 -10.91 8.57 -15.63
CA ILE A 31 -12.13 7.93 -16.15
C ILE A 31 -12.99 9.03 -16.76
N ASP A 32 -13.33 8.88 -18.04
CA ASP A 32 -14.25 9.78 -18.73
C ASP A 32 -15.70 9.30 -18.52
N ASN A 33 -16.53 10.17 -17.97
CA ASN A 33 -17.95 9.94 -17.70
C ASN A 33 -18.88 10.83 -18.55
N SER A 34 -18.33 11.44 -19.61
CA SER A 34 -19.11 12.27 -20.54
C SER A 34 -19.87 11.47 -21.60
N GLY A 35 -19.49 10.21 -21.81
CA GLY A 35 -20.13 9.26 -22.71
C GLY A 35 -21.25 8.44 -22.06
N GLU A 36 -21.53 7.28 -22.63
CA GLU A 36 -22.57 6.39 -22.12
C GLU A 36 -22.16 5.73 -20.80
N LEU A 37 -23.15 5.34 -19.99
CA LEU A 37 -22.90 4.68 -18.70
C LEU A 37 -22.06 3.40 -18.86
N GLU A 38 -22.32 2.64 -19.92
CA GLU A 38 -21.64 1.38 -20.23
C GLU A 38 -20.14 1.60 -20.55
N GLU A 39 -19.79 2.72 -21.18
CA GLU A 39 -18.39 3.09 -21.44
C GLU A 39 -17.65 3.44 -20.14
N THR A 40 -18.35 4.10 -19.23
CA THR A 40 -17.81 4.41 -17.89
C THR A 40 -17.61 3.13 -17.09
N GLU A 41 -18.59 2.22 -17.11
CA GLU A 41 -18.51 0.92 -16.44
C GLU A 41 -17.33 0.10 -16.94
N ARG A 42 -17.14 0.03 -18.26
CA ARG A 42 -15.99 -0.66 -18.86
C ARG A 42 -14.65 -0.08 -18.40
N GLN A 43 -14.51 1.25 -18.38
CA GLN A 43 -13.30 1.92 -17.90
C GLN A 43 -13.00 1.60 -16.43
N VAL A 44 -14.04 1.58 -15.59
CA VAL A 44 -13.93 1.24 -14.16
C VAL A 44 -13.48 -0.21 -13.98
N LEU A 45 -14.10 -1.16 -14.69
CA LEU A 45 -13.74 -2.59 -14.60
C LEU A 45 -12.31 -2.85 -15.09
N ASP A 46 -11.88 -2.18 -16.17
CA ASP A 46 -10.51 -2.27 -16.66
C ASP A 46 -9.50 -1.72 -15.66
N LEU A 47 -9.82 -0.59 -15.02
CA LEU A 47 -8.96 -0.01 -14.00
C LEU A 47 -8.89 -0.90 -12.76
N ALA A 48 -10.03 -1.42 -12.28
CA ALA A 48 -10.11 -2.29 -11.12
C ALA A 48 -9.22 -3.54 -11.27
N ARG A 49 -9.14 -4.11 -12.48
CA ARG A 49 -8.24 -5.23 -12.78
C ARG A 49 -6.75 -4.84 -12.75
N LYS A 50 -6.41 -3.60 -13.12
CA LYS A 50 -5.02 -3.11 -13.12
C LYS A 50 -4.49 -2.76 -11.73
N ILE A 51 -5.37 -2.31 -10.83
CA ILE A 51 -4.98 -1.84 -9.49
C ILE A 51 -5.15 -2.91 -8.40
N GLN A 52 -5.39 -4.17 -8.78
CA GLN A 52 -5.54 -5.23 -7.79
C GLN A 52 -4.29 -5.33 -6.92
N PRO A 53 -4.45 -5.34 -5.58
CA PRO A 53 -3.32 -5.43 -4.69
C PRO A 53 -2.61 -6.77 -4.85
N ASP A 54 -1.28 -6.73 -4.94
CA ASP A 54 -0.46 -7.93 -4.91
C ASP A 54 -0.41 -8.46 -3.47
N MET A 55 -1.23 -9.47 -3.21
CA MET A 55 -1.36 -10.13 -1.92
C MET A 55 -0.02 -10.76 -1.49
N ALA A 56 0.80 -11.23 -2.43
CA ALA A 56 2.12 -11.78 -2.13
C ALA A 56 3.09 -10.67 -1.66
N ARG A 57 3.05 -9.49 -2.28
CA ARG A 57 3.84 -8.33 -1.84
C ARG A 57 3.46 -7.88 -0.44
N TRP A 58 2.16 -7.80 -0.14
CA TRP A 58 1.65 -7.49 1.20
C TRP A 58 2.13 -8.49 2.25
N MET A 59 2.07 -9.79 1.94
CA MET A 59 2.56 -10.83 2.83
C MET A 59 4.08 -10.73 3.04
N LEU A 60 4.85 -10.47 1.98
CA LEU A 60 6.30 -10.35 2.09
C LEU A 60 6.70 -9.17 2.99
N GLU A 61 6.08 -8.00 2.79
CA GLU A 61 6.39 -6.78 3.53
C GLU A 61 6.01 -6.90 5.03
N TRP A 62 4.88 -7.53 5.35
CA TRP A 62 4.37 -7.59 6.73
C TRP A 62 4.71 -8.87 7.49
N VAL A 63 4.72 -10.02 6.82
CA VAL A 63 4.96 -11.33 7.46
C VAL A 63 6.45 -11.72 7.40
N GLY A 64 7.16 -11.29 6.36
CA GLY A 64 8.59 -11.57 6.18
C GLY A 64 9.46 -11.10 7.35
N PRO A 65 9.48 -9.81 7.70
CA PRO A 65 10.35 -9.29 8.77
C PRO A 65 10.11 -9.95 10.14
N PRO A 66 8.87 -10.15 10.63
CA PRO A 66 8.63 -10.87 11.88
C PRO A 66 9.14 -12.32 11.87
N LEU A 67 8.98 -13.05 10.77
CA LEU A 67 9.48 -14.43 10.65
C LEU A 67 11.00 -14.49 10.67
N ILE A 68 11.67 -13.59 9.96
CA ILE A 68 13.13 -13.49 9.97
C ILE A 68 13.63 -13.18 11.39
N LEU A 69 13.01 -12.21 12.06
CA LEU A 69 13.36 -11.85 13.43
C LEU A 69 13.18 -13.04 14.38
N ALA A 70 12.05 -13.73 14.30
CA ALA A 70 11.77 -14.92 15.11
C ALA A 70 12.80 -16.03 14.86
N ALA A 71 13.21 -16.25 13.60
CA ALA A 71 14.24 -17.22 13.25
C ALA A 71 15.62 -16.84 13.84
N VAL A 72 16.01 -15.57 13.73
CA VAL A 72 17.28 -15.07 14.29
C VAL A 72 17.30 -15.17 15.81
N VAL A 73 16.22 -14.74 16.48
CA VAL A 73 16.07 -14.85 17.94
C VAL A 73 16.07 -16.31 18.37
N GLY A 74 15.31 -17.16 17.68
CA GLY A 74 15.26 -18.59 17.95
C GLY A 74 16.63 -19.26 17.81
N TRP A 75 17.37 -18.95 16.75
CA TRP A 75 18.74 -19.45 16.55
C TRP A 75 19.70 -18.98 17.64
N PHE A 76 19.63 -17.70 18.02
CA PHE A 76 20.42 -17.12 19.11
C PHE A 76 20.13 -17.80 20.46
N LEU A 77 18.84 -17.93 20.82
CA LEU A 77 18.40 -18.61 22.04
C LEU A 77 18.77 -20.10 22.04
N TYR A 78 18.69 -20.76 20.89
CA TYR A 78 19.13 -22.13 20.71
C TYR A 78 20.64 -22.27 20.95
N GLY A 79 21.45 -21.35 20.40
CA GLY A 79 22.90 -21.29 20.63
C GLY A 79 23.27 -21.07 22.11
N LEU A 80 22.54 -20.19 22.81
CA LEU A 80 22.69 -19.99 24.25
C LEU A 80 22.39 -21.27 25.04
N LYS A 81 21.29 -21.96 24.70
CA LYS A 81 20.87 -23.20 25.36
C LYS A 81 21.83 -24.37 25.09
N LYS A 82 22.44 -24.43 23.91
CA LYS A 82 23.32 -25.52 23.48
C LYS A 82 24.75 -25.45 24.06
N GLY A 83 25.08 -24.43 24.84
CA GLY A 83 26.27 -24.47 25.70
C GLY A 83 27.42 -23.51 25.34
N TYR A 84 27.19 -22.45 24.56
CA TYR A 84 28.21 -21.41 24.36
C TYR A 84 28.66 -20.75 25.67
N MET A 85 27.75 -20.53 26.63
CA MET A 85 28.13 -20.03 27.96
C MET A 85 29.02 -21.02 28.73
N GLY A 86 28.76 -22.33 28.59
CA GLY A 86 29.54 -23.36 29.27
C GLY A 86 30.96 -23.47 28.71
N ASP A 87 31.11 -23.39 27.39
CA ASP A 87 32.41 -23.47 26.73
C ASP A 87 33.22 -22.17 26.86
N VAL A 88 32.57 -20.99 26.83
CA VAL A 88 33.24 -19.70 27.08
C VAL A 88 33.64 -19.55 28.54
N MET A 89 32.81 -19.98 29.51
CA MET A 89 33.26 -20.05 30.91
C MET A 89 34.44 -21.02 31.03
N ARG A 90 34.41 -22.19 30.40
CA ARG A 90 35.53 -23.15 30.46
C ARG A 90 36.83 -22.57 29.86
N TYR A 91 36.72 -21.79 28.78
CA TYR A 91 37.85 -21.11 28.14
C TYR A 91 38.42 -19.95 28.99
N VAL A 92 37.56 -19.19 29.67
CA VAL A 92 37.95 -18.03 30.50
C VAL A 92 38.41 -18.45 31.90
N THR A 93 37.87 -19.54 32.44
CA THR A 93 38.23 -20.04 33.79
C THR A 93 39.31 -21.13 33.81
N GLY A 94 39.85 -21.52 32.64
CA GLY A 94 41.09 -22.29 32.52
C GLY A 94 41.21 -23.47 33.49
N ALA A 95 40.39 -24.51 33.29
CA ALA A 95 40.58 -25.83 33.87
C ALA A 95 40.43 -26.88 32.76
#